data_AF-A0A2A2AUP6-F1
#
_entry.id   AF-A0A2A2AUP6-F1
#
_cell.length_a   1.000
_cell.length_b   1.000
_cell.length_c   1.000
_cell.angle_alpha   90.00
_cell.angle_beta   90.00
_cell.angle_gamma   90.00
#
_symmetry.space_group_name_H-M   'P 1'
#
loop_
_entity.id
_entity.type
_entity.pdbx_description
1 polymer ?
#
loop_
_entity_poly.entity_id
_entity_poly.type
_entity_poly.pdbx_seq_one_letter_code
_entity_poly.pdbx_strand_id
1 'polypeptide(L)'
;MALFTAVCSPEARQALCEAAFRQPKILQAAAVFIISGDLLGYQALAARLQPVVAAGQMDQATADGWVAFAQSAFHEQPQAQRDEAMRSASLAAMALMLAATEAGWASCPMSGFDPAAVRKLAGLPESHLPVLLVAVGKAAATQAQKVRAPVEQLWRRI
;
A
#
# COMPACT_ATOMS: atom_id res chain seq x y z
N MET A 1 4.13 -7.96 -0.77
CA MET A 1 3.54 -7.53 0.53
C MET A 1 3.64 -6.02 0.65
N ALA A 2 2.71 -5.37 1.37
CA ALA A 2 2.74 -3.93 1.60
C ALA A 2 3.52 -3.57 2.87
N LEU A 3 4.28 -2.47 2.83
CA LEU A 3 4.95 -1.81 3.95
C LEU A 3 4.29 -0.44 4.17
N PHE A 4 4.09 -0.08 5.44
CA PHE A 4 3.52 1.19 5.86
C PHE A 4 4.60 2.01 6.58
N THR A 5 4.97 3.17 6.02
CA THR A 5 5.82 4.14 6.71
C THR A 5 4.99 5.33 7.14
N ALA A 6 4.81 5.50 8.46
CA ALA A 6 4.06 6.60 9.03
C ALA A 6 4.92 7.88 9.13
N VAL A 7 4.42 8.98 8.58
CA VAL A 7 5.07 10.29 8.59
C VAL A 7 4.24 11.23 9.49
N CYS A 8 4.75 11.49 10.70
CA CYS A 8 4.01 12.17 11.78
C CYS A 8 4.62 13.50 12.24
N SER A 9 5.94 13.68 12.17
CA SER A 9 6.58 14.93 12.61
C SER A 9 6.32 16.06 11.59
N PRO A 10 6.15 17.32 12.03
CA PRO A 10 6.01 18.47 11.13
C PRO A 10 7.13 18.54 10.08
N GLU A 11 8.37 18.29 10.46
CA GLU A 11 9.55 18.35 9.59
C GLU A 11 9.48 17.30 8.48
N ALA A 12 9.19 16.05 8.85
CA ALA A 12 9.03 14.97 7.86
C ALA A 12 7.80 15.18 6.96
N ARG A 13 6.69 15.73 7.47
CA ARG A 13 5.53 16.11 6.63
C ARG A 13 5.88 17.25 5.68
N GLN A 14 6.69 18.22 6.10
CA GLN A 14 7.18 19.28 5.22
C GLN A 14 8.04 18.72 4.09
N ALA A 15 9.00 17.85 4.40
CA ALA A 15 9.83 17.20 3.40
C ALA A 15 9.00 16.33 2.43
N LEU A 16 8.01 15.60 2.95
CA LEU A 16 7.10 14.81 2.12
C LEU A 16 6.23 15.70 1.23
N CYS A 17 5.80 16.86 1.72
CA CYS A 17 5.01 17.82 0.96
C CYS A 17 5.77 18.32 -0.28
N GLU A 18 7.06 18.66 -0.14
CA GLU A 18 7.91 19.02 -1.28
C GLU A 18 8.06 17.86 -2.27
N ALA A 19 8.27 16.63 -1.78
CA ALA A 19 8.36 15.43 -2.61
C ALA A 19 7.04 15.04 -3.31
N ALA A 20 5.90 15.59 -2.85
CA ALA A 20 4.56 15.28 -3.34
C ALA A 20 3.88 16.49 -3.98
N PHE A 21 4.67 17.34 -4.65
CA PHE A 21 4.19 18.49 -5.43
C PHE A 21 3.35 19.48 -4.62
N ARG A 22 3.71 19.69 -3.36
CA ARG A 22 3.13 20.66 -2.43
C ARG A 22 1.63 20.48 -2.19
N GLN A 23 1.15 19.24 -2.17
CA GLN A 23 -0.25 18.94 -1.85
C GLN A 23 -0.58 19.34 -0.39
N PRO A 24 -1.49 20.32 -0.14
CA PRO A 24 -1.74 20.86 1.21
C PRO A 24 -2.20 19.83 2.23
N LYS A 25 -2.91 18.80 1.76
CA LYS A 25 -3.45 17.72 2.60
C LYS A 25 -2.38 16.92 3.33
N ILE A 26 -1.12 16.98 2.89
CA ILE A 26 0.01 16.34 3.60
C ILE A 26 0.30 17.08 4.90
N LEU A 27 0.33 18.41 4.88
CA LEU A 27 0.62 19.23 6.06
C LEU A 27 -0.58 19.29 7.03
N GLN A 28 -1.80 19.19 6.50
CA GLN A 28 -3.05 19.21 7.26
C GLN A 28 -3.38 17.88 7.94
N ALA A 29 -2.73 16.79 7.53
CA ALA A 29 -2.96 15.47 8.10
C ALA A 29 -2.34 15.32 9.49
N ALA A 30 -2.98 14.51 10.33
CA ALA A 30 -2.36 14.06 11.58
C ALA A 30 -1.16 13.16 11.29
N ALA A 31 -1.31 12.26 10.32
CA ALA A 31 -0.24 11.42 9.80
C ALA A 31 -0.42 11.19 8.29
N VAL A 32 0.69 10.98 7.57
CA VAL A 32 0.66 10.50 6.20
C VAL A 32 1.37 9.16 6.14
N PHE A 33 0.69 8.14 5.61
CA PHE A 33 1.30 6.83 5.40
C PHE A 33 1.83 6.73 3.99
N ILE A 34 3.11 6.41 3.84
CA ILE A 34 3.69 5.96 2.56
C ILE A 34 3.44 4.45 2.49
N ILE A 35 2.65 4.04 1.51
CA ILE A 35 2.31 2.64 1.27
C ILE A 35 3.18 2.14 0.13
N SER A 36 4.05 1.20 0.45
CA SER A 36 5.03 0.63 -0.48
C SER A 36 4.76 -0.85 -0.72
N GLY A 37 4.95 -1.32 -1.95
CA GLY A 37 4.91 -2.73 -2.29
C GLY A 37 6.32 -3.33 -2.37
N ASP A 38 6.50 -4.52 -1.82
CA ASP A 38 7.75 -5.29 -1.90
C ASP A 38 7.81 -6.13 -3.19
N LEU A 39 8.72 -5.76 -4.10
CA LEU A 39 8.99 -6.43 -5.38
C LEU A 39 9.48 -7.87 -5.20
N LEU A 40 10.16 -8.15 -4.08
CA LEU A 40 10.72 -9.46 -3.78
C LEU A 40 9.93 -10.18 -2.67
N GLY A 41 8.73 -9.71 -2.36
CA GLY A 41 7.95 -10.20 -1.23
C GLY A 41 7.57 -11.67 -1.30
N TYR A 42 7.62 -12.29 -2.50
CA TYR A 42 7.42 -13.73 -2.70
C TYR A 42 8.55 -14.57 -2.09
N GLN A 43 9.78 -14.04 -1.99
CA GLN A 43 10.92 -14.75 -1.41
C GLN A 43 10.74 -15.00 0.09
N ALA A 44 10.01 -14.12 0.77
CA ALA A 44 9.68 -14.25 2.19
C ALA A 44 8.49 -15.18 2.46
N LEU A 45 7.82 -15.71 1.44
CA LEU A 45 6.56 -16.46 1.60
C LEU A 45 6.74 -17.71 2.48
N ALA A 46 7.81 -18.48 2.26
CA ALA A 46 8.09 -19.69 3.05
C ALA A 46 8.19 -19.39 4.55
N ALA A 47 8.95 -18.36 4.90
CA ALA A 47 9.10 -17.91 6.29
C ALA A 47 7.78 -17.42 6.90
N ARG A 48 6.90 -16.79 6.10
CA ARG A 48 5.59 -16.30 6.57
C ARG A 48 4.57 -17.40 6.76
N LEU A 49 4.64 -18.47 5.96
CA LEU A 49 3.73 -19.62 6.09
C LEU A 49 4.13 -20.52 7.26
N GLN A 50 5.40 -20.54 7.66
CA GLN A 50 5.90 -21.42 8.72
C GLN A 50 5.09 -21.35 10.03
N PRO A 51 4.77 -20.16 10.60
CA PRO A 51 3.92 -20.08 11.80
C PRO A 51 2.53 -20.71 11.63
N VAL A 52 1.95 -20.62 10.44
CA VAL A 52 0.64 -21.22 10.10
C VAL A 52 0.74 -22.74 10.04
N VAL A 53 1.84 -23.25 9.46
CA VAL A 53 2.13 -24.69 9.42
C VAL A 53 2.40 -25.24 10.82
N ALA A 54 3.22 -24.54 11.62
CA ALA A 54 3.53 -24.92 12.99
C ALA A 54 2.27 -24.92 13.90
N ALA A 55 1.30 -24.05 13.60
CA ALA A 55 0.00 -24.03 14.28
C ALA A 55 -0.96 -25.13 13.82
N GLY A 56 -0.57 -25.99 12.86
CA GLY A 56 -1.41 -27.05 12.31
C GLY A 56 -2.60 -26.55 11.47
N GLN A 57 -2.59 -25.27 11.09
CA GLN A 57 -3.66 -24.65 10.28
C GLN A 57 -3.47 -24.91 8.78
N MET A 58 -2.28 -25.38 8.40
CA MET A 58 -1.89 -25.73 7.03
C MET A 58 -0.87 -26.86 7.10
N ASP A 59 -0.95 -27.84 6.20
CA ASP A 59 0.10 -28.84 6.08
C ASP A 59 1.33 -28.30 5.31
N GLN A 60 2.49 -28.94 5.52
CA GLN A 60 3.73 -28.50 4.90
C GLN A 60 3.68 -28.60 3.36
N ALA A 61 2.99 -29.60 2.82
CA ALA A 61 2.90 -29.82 1.38
C ALA A 61 2.14 -28.68 0.66
N THR A 62 1.08 -28.18 1.28
CA THR A 62 0.30 -27.04 0.78
C THR A 62 1.16 -25.77 0.81
N ALA A 63 1.90 -25.53 1.90
CA ALA A 63 2.81 -24.39 2.00
C ALA A 63 3.90 -24.44 0.93
N ASP A 64 4.53 -25.60 0.72
CA ASP A 64 5.57 -25.79 -0.29
C ASP A 64 5.02 -25.57 -1.71
N GLY A 65 3.80 -26.04 -1.98
CA GLY A 65 3.11 -25.80 -3.25
C GLY A 65 2.88 -24.31 -3.52
N TRP A 66 2.46 -23.54 -2.51
CA TRP A 66 2.27 -22.09 -2.64
C TRP A 66 3.58 -21.36 -2.87
N VAL A 67 4.65 -21.78 -2.19
CA VAL A 67 6.00 -21.23 -2.39
C VAL A 67 6.49 -21.52 -3.81
N ALA A 68 6.35 -22.76 -4.28
CA ALA A 68 6.75 -23.14 -5.63
C ALA A 68 5.98 -22.33 -6.69
N PHE A 69 4.66 -22.17 -6.52
CA PHE A 69 3.86 -21.34 -7.40
C PHE A 69 4.35 -19.88 -7.41
N ALA A 70 4.55 -19.27 -6.25
CA ALA A 70 5.00 -17.89 -6.14
C ALA A 70 6.40 -17.71 -6.77
N GLN A 71 7.32 -18.66 -6.57
CA GLN A 71 8.62 -18.65 -7.25
C GLN A 71 8.44 -18.69 -8.76
N SER A 72 7.62 -19.62 -9.28
CA SER A 72 7.39 -19.74 -10.71
C SER A 72 6.73 -18.50 -11.34
N ALA A 73 5.88 -17.80 -10.59
CA ALA A 73 5.14 -16.63 -11.07
C ALA A 73 5.94 -15.32 -11.00
N PHE A 74 6.97 -15.23 -10.15
CA PHE A 74 7.65 -13.96 -9.86
C PHE A 74 9.16 -13.98 -10.03
N HIS A 75 9.82 -15.14 -9.99
CA HIS A 75 11.27 -15.22 -10.22
C HIS A 75 11.61 -14.71 -11.63
N GLU A 76 12.59 -13.80 -11.71
CA GLU A 76 13.04 -13.15 -12.97
C GLU A 76 11.91 -12.57 -13.83
N GLN A 77 10.80 -12.15 -13.21
CA GLN A 77 9.65 -11.54 -13.87
C GLN A 77 9.39 -10.12 -13.33
N PRO A 78 10.18 -9.11 -13.74
CA PRO A 78 10.10 -7.75 -13.17
C PRO A 78 8.72 -7.11 -13.28
N GLN A 79 8.00 -7.36 -14.37
CA GLN A 79 6.64 -6.85 -14.55
C GLN A 79 5.66 -7.51 -13.55
N ALA A 80 5.69 -8.83 -13.41
CA ALA A 80 4.82 -9.54 -12.48
C ALA A 80 5.11 -9.14 -11.01
N GLN A 81 6.39 -9.01 -10.66
CA GLN A 81 6.83 -8.49 -9.35
C GLN A 81 6.27 -7.08 -9.08
N ARG A 82 6.38 -6.19 -10.07
CA ARG A 82 5.89 -4.82 -10.00
C ARG A 82 4.37 -4.77 -9.85
N ASP A 83 3.64 -5.54 -10.66
CA ASP A 83 2.18 -5.57 -10.67
C ASP A 83 1.63 -6.13 -9.35
N GLU A 84 2.26 -7.20 -8.81
CA GLU A 84 1.89 -7.74 -7.52
C GLU A 84 2.20 -6.77 -6.37
N ALA A 85 3.35 -6.09 -6.40
CA ALA A 85 3.69 -5.05 -5.42
C ALA A 85 2.65 -3.91 -5.43
N MET A 86 2.24 -3.44 -6.60
CA MET A 86 1.18 -2.42 -6.73
C MET A 86 -0.17 -2.93 -6.22
N ARG A 87 -0.56 -4.16 -6.59
CA ARG A 87 -1.82 -4.76 -6.18
C ARG A 87 -1.91 -4.91 -4.66
N SER A 88 -0.90 -5.53 -4.07
CA SER A 88 -0.73 -5.68 -2.62
C SER A 88 -0.84 -4.33 -1.90
N ALA A 89 -0.07 -3.33 -2.33
CA ALA A 89 -0.07 -2.01 -1.71
C ALA A 89 -1.41 -1.26 -1.86
N SER A 90 -2.06 -1.37 -3.01
CA SER A 90 -3.33 -0.68 -3.28
C SER A 90 -4.48 -1.27 -2.45
N LEU A 91 -4.53 -2.60 -2.33
CA LEU A 91 -5.51 -3.27 -1.46
C LEU A 91 -5.29 -2.92 0.02
N ALA A 92 -4.02 -2.90 0.45
CA ALA A 92 -3.66 -2.52 1.81
C ALA A 92 -4.01 -1.05 2.11
N ALA A 93 -3.79 -0.14 1.14
CA ALA A 93 -4.17 1.27 1.27
C ALA A 93 -5.69 1.44 1.39
N MET A 94 -6.48 0.71 0.59
CA MET A 94 -7.94 0.74 0.70
C MET A 94 -8.41 0.20 2.06
N ALA A 95 -7.82 -0.90 2.55
CA ALA A 95 -8.13 -1.42 3.88
C ALA A 95 -7.83 -0.39 4.99
N LEU A 96 -6.70 0.31 4.91
CA LEU A 96 -6.38 1.42 5.83
C LEU A 96 -7.42 2.53 5.77
N MET A 97 -7.87 2.93 4.57
CA MET A 97 -8.87 3.99 4.42
C MET A 97 -10.23 3.60 5.00
N LEU A 98 -10.65 2.34 4.83
CA LEU A 98 -11.87 1.80 5.43
C LEU A 98 -11.76 1.75 6.95
N ALA A 99 -10.64 1.25 7.48
CA ALA A 99 -10.38 1.23 8.91
C ALA A 99 -10.33 2.64 9.54
N ALA A 100 -9.74 3.61 8.83
CA ALA A 100 -9.73 5.01 9.26
C ALA A 100 -11.16 5.57 9.34
N THR A 101 -12.01 5.26 8.34
CA THR A 101 -13.41 5.68 8.33
C THR A 101 -14.18 5.10 9.51
N GLU A 102 -14.04 3.79 9.75
CA GLU A 102 -14.67 3.10 10.90
C GLU A 102 -14.23 3.71 12.23
N ALA A 103 -12.96 4.09 12.35
CA ALA A 103 -12.40 4.73 13.54
C ALA A 103 -12.73 6.24 13.65
N GLY A 104 -13.60 6.79 12.79
CA GLY A 104 -14.01 8.20 12.83
C GLY A 104 -12.92 9.19 12.36
N TRP A 105 -12.07 8.75 11.42
CA TRP A 105 -11.07 9.56 10.74
C TRP A 105 -11.40 9.74 9.26
N ALA A 106 -10.97 10.86 8.70
CA ALA A 106 -10.95 11.07 7.26
C ALA A 106 -9.62 10.61 6.68
N SER A 107 -9.65 10.12 5.45
CA SER A 107 -8.45 9.74 4.71
C SER A 107 -8.46 10.25 3.26
N CYS A 108 -7.29 10.47 2.68
CA CYS A 108 -7.16 10.85 1.28
C CYS A 108 -5.94 10.18 0.63
N PRO A 109 -6.14 9.27 -0.34
CA PRO A 109 -5.05 8.69 -1.10
C PRO A 109 -4.51 9.67 -2.14
N MET A 110 -3.22 9.59 -2.43
CA MET A 110 -2.50 10.39 -3.42
C MET A 110 -1.48 9.51 -4.14
N SER A 111 -1.48 9.57 -5.47
CA SER A 111 -0.47 8.93 -6.34
C SER A 111 0.52 9.94 -6.95
N GLY A 112 0.24 11.25 -6.86
CA GLY A 112 1.12 12.29 -7.37
C GLY A 112 2.25 12.58 -6.40
N PHE A 113 3.43 12.00 -6.64
CA PHE A 113 4.67 12.31 -5.93
C PHE A 113 5.89 11.91 -6.76
N ASP A 114 7.07 12.40 -6.41
CA ASP A 114 8.36 11.94 -6.92
C ASP A 114 8.75 10.62 -6.21
N PRO A 115 8.77 9.47 -6.90
CA PRO A 115 9.06 8.19 -6.27
C PRO A 115 10.47 8.09 -5.69
N ALA A 116 11.46 8.74 -6.32
CA ALA A 116 12.85 8.71 -5.85
C ALA A 116 13.02 9.55 -4.59
N ALA A 117 12.39 10.74 -4.55
CA ALA A 117 12.39 11.60 -3.37
C ALA A 117 11.68 10.92 -2.19
N VAL A 118 10.51 10.31 -2.42
CA VAL A 118 9.77 9.57 -1.39
C VAL A 118 10.54 8.35 -0.90
N ARG A 119 11.17 7.57 -1.79
CA ARG A 119 12.05 6.45 -1.43
C ARG A 119 13.15 6.90 -0.47
N LYS A 120 13.87 7.98 -0.84
CA LYS A 120 14.95 8.54 -0.03
C LYS A 120 14.45 9.01 1.33
N LEU A 121 13.33 9.74 1.36
CA LEU A 121 12.74 10.25 2.59
C LEU A 121 12.34 9.14 3.56
N ALA A 122 11.74 8.07 3.04
CA ALA A 122 11.26 6.95 3.85
C ALA A 122 12.33 5.87 4.12
N GLY A 123 13.56 6.03 3.61
CA GLY A 123 14.62 5.04 3.75
C GLY A 123 14.24 3.68 3.16
N LEU A 124 13.46 3.66 2.07
CA LEU A 124 12.94 2.42 1.51
C LEU A 124 14.07 1.60 0.87
N PRO A 125 14.14 0.28 1.13
CA PRO A 125 15.02 -0.63 0.40
C PRO A 125 14.73 -0.57 -1.11
N GLU A 126 15.73 -0.89 -1.95
CA GLU A 126 15.57 -0.94 -3.41
C GLU A 126 14.41 -1.86 -3.86
N SER A 127 14.19 -2.96 -3.14
CA SER A 127 13.07 -3.88 -3.40
C SER A 127 11.69 -3.29 -3.10
N HIS A 128 11.59 -2.14 -2.44
CA HIS A 128 10.31 -1.54 -2.07
C HIS A 128 9.95 -0.41 -3.02
N LEU A 129 8.78 -0.52 -3.65
CA LEU A 129 8.24 0.49 -4.53
C LEU A 129 7.22 1.34 -3.77
N PRO A 130 7.40 2.67 -3.61
CA PRO A 130 6.32 3.53 -3.11
C PRO A 130 5.16 3.56 -4.12
N VAL A 131 3.93 3.29 -3.64
CA VAL A 131 2.74 3.14 -4.50
C VAL A 131 1.72 4.25 -4.23
N LEU A 132 1.39 4.50 -2.97
CA LEU A 132 0.41 5.51 -2.57
C LEU A 132 0.88 6.25 -1.32
N LEU A 133 0.54 7.53 -1.23
CA LEU A 133 0.49 8.25 0.04
C LEU A 133 -0.95 8.27 0.53
N VAL A 134 -1.18 8.03 1.82
CA VAL A 134 -2.51 8.13 2.44
C VAL A 134 -2.45 9.12 3.60
N ALA A 135 -2.96 10.32 3.38
CA ALA A 135 -3.16 11.30 4.44
C ALA A 135 -4.33 10.87 5.34
N VAL A 136 -4.14 10.90 6.66
CA VAL A 136 -5.16 10.56 7.66
C VAL A 136 -5.26 11.69 8.68
N GLY A 137 -6.47 12.14 8.98
CA GLY A 137 -6.71 13.26 9.88
C GLY A 137 -8.20 13.47 10.18
N LYS A 138 -8.53 14.54 10.90
CA LYS A 138 -9.93 14.92 11.13
C LYS A 138 -10.48 15.67 9.92
N ALA A 139 -11.73 15.38 9.56
CA ALA A 139 -12.40 16.09 8.48
C ALA A 139 -12.55 17.57 8.86
N ALA A 140 -12.04 18.48 8.02
CA ALA A 140 -12.19 19.92 8.23
C ALA A 140 -13.60 20.44 7.85
N ALA A 141 -14.27 19.72 6.95
CA ALA A 141 -15.63 20.03 6.49
C ALA A 141 -16.29 18.77 5.91
N THR A 142 -17.62 18.80 5.75
CA THR A 142 -18.37 17.80 4.99
C THR A 142 -17.85 17.77 3.55
N GLN A 143 -17.33 16.62 3.12
CA GLN A 143 -16.84 16.47 1.75
C GLN A 143 -18.04 16.27 0.81
N ALA A 144 -18.10 17.04 -0.27
CA ALA A 144 -19.08 16.82 -1.32
C ALA A 144 -18.97 15.40 -1.87
N GLN A 145 -20.12 14.79 -2.17
CA GLN A 145 -20.16 13.47 -2.75
C GLN A 145 -19.32 13.45 -4.03
N LYS A 146 -18.38 12.51 -4.09
CA LYS A 146 -17.53 12.36 -5.25
C LYS A 146 -18.34 11.74 -6.38
N VAL A 147 -18.17 12.27 -7.60
CA VAL A 147 -18.80 11.71 -8.81
C VAL A 147 -18.35 10.26 -9.01
N ARG A 148 -19.29 9.39 -9.33
CA ARG A 148 -19.08 7.98 -9.66
C ARG A 148 -19.74 7.69 -10.99
N ALA A 149 -19.16 6.78 -11.77
CA ALA A 149 -19.83 6.24 -12.93
C ALA A 149 -21.10 5.48 -12.48
N PRO A 150 -22.17 5.49 -13.29
CA PRO A 150 -23.35 4.65 -13.06
C PRO A 150 -22.97 3.17 -12.99
N VAL A 151 -23.67 2.38 -12.15
CA VAL A 151 -23.33 0.98 -11.90
C VAL A 151 -23.36 0.14 -13.17
N GLU A 152 -24.26 0.45 -14.10
CA GLU A 152 -24.43 -0.22 -15.38
C GLU A 152 -23.20 -0.12 -16.29
N GLN A 153 -22.35 0.89 -16.06
CA GLN A 153 -21.08 1.04 -16.79
C GLN A 153 -19.92 0.27 -16.14
N LEU A 154 -20.11 -0.27 -14.94
CA LEU A 154 -19.06 -0.88 -14.12
C LEU A 154 -19.06 -2.42 -14.15
N TRP A 155 -20.10 -3.05 -14.68
CA TRP A 155 -20.19 -4.51 -14.76
C TRP A 155 -20.71 -4.98 -16.12
N ARG A 156 -20.33 -6.20 -16.50
CA ARG A 156 -20.84 -6.91 -17.68
C ARG A 156 -21.03 -8.38 -17.30
N ARG A 157 -22.09 -9.02 -17.82
CA ARG A 157 -22.29 -10.47 -17.70
C ARG A 157 -21.71 -11.14 -18.95
N ILE A 158 -20.93 -12.19 -18.73
CA ILE A 158 -20.49 -13.12 -19.77
C ILE A 158 -21.34 -14.39 -19.71
#